data_AF-A0A942M9T5-F1
#
_entry.id   AF-A0A942M9T5-F1
#
_cell.length_a   1.000
_cell.length_b   1.000
_cell.length_c   1.000
_cell.angle_alpha   90.00
_cell.angle_beta   90.00
_cell.angle_gamma   90.00
#
_symmetry.space_group_name_H-M   'P 1'
#
loop_
_entity.id
_entity.type
_entity.pdbx_description
1 polymer ?
#
loop_
_entity_poly.entity_id
_entity_poly.type
_entity_poly.pdbx_seq_one_letter_code
_entity_poly.pdbx_strand_id
1 'polypeptide(L)'
;MNNIKAKEDAAYTVDAAVAKPVNSGLVDPSILGVGMVSGTAAVKLGQGVQKSGRSTAVTSGRVTLIGASVKVGFSSGRSALFTGQIVTTRMGASGDSGSLLVDGAKRAVGLLFAGSSGATLYNPITTVLESLNVDLGIDSRTDDEKQDEYLVDLRRLCRDKTPAILALPNVVGVGIGLKRKDGVKTGVISLVALVEKKVAANMLREDEIIPRFVEDIPTDVLESGEFSAIARHTWYGRPLNRKIKTRPARPGLSIGHYRVSAGTFGAVVFDRDSGEPLILSNNHVLANSTNGEDGMSEPGDPILQPGKQDGGSNPHDMLGTLLRFTPIRFL
;
A
#
# COMPACT_ATOMS: atom_id res chain seq x y z
N MET A 1 -5.56 9.00 -40.28
CA MET A 1 -6.14 9.65 -39.09
C MET A 1 -5.68 8.86 -37.87
N ASN A 2 -4.46 9.11 -37.39
CA ASN A 2 -3.95 8.53 -36.15
C ASN A 2 -3.59 9.70 -35.24
N ASN A 3 -4.41 9.92 -34.21
CA ASN A 3 -4.10 10.83 -33.12
C ASN A 3 -4.50 10.14 -31.82
N ILE A 4 -3.73 9.11 -31.45
CA ILE A 4 -3.67 8.62 -30.09
C ILE A 4 -2.93 9.70 -29.31
N LYS A 5 -3.66 10.71 -28.84
CA LYS A 5 -3.21 11.53 -27.72
C LYS A 5 -3.23 10.62 -26.49
N ALA A 6 -2.09 9.98 -26.22
CA ALA A 6 -1.70 9.65 -24.86
C ALA A 6 -1.61 10.99 -24.11
N LYS A 7 -2.74 11.43 -23.55
CA LYS A 7 -2.75 12.44 -22.50
C LYS A 7 -2.18 11.71 -21.28
N GLU A 8 -1.15 12.29 -20.68
CA GLU A 8 -0.50 11.81 -19.46
C GLU A 8 -1.54 11.37 -18.42
N ASP A 9 -1.78 10.07 -18.35
CA ASP A 9 -2.44 9.48 -17.20
C ASP A 9 -1.50 9.71 -16.03
N ALA A 10 -1.90 10.53 -15.07
CA ALA A 10 -1.15 10.74 -13.84
C ALA A 10 -0.73 9.37 -13.30
N ALA A 11 0.57 9.05 -13.42
CA ALA A 11 1.08 7.70 -13.21
C ALA A 11 0.67 7.23 -11.82
N TYR A 12 0.08 6.03 -11.73
CA TYR A 12 -0.19 5.43 -10.44
C TYR A 12 1.15 5.23 -9.72
N THR A 13 1.40 6.03 -8.68
CA THR A 13 2.59 5.86 -7.86
C THR A 13 2.34 4.66 -6.96
N VAL A 14 3.22 3.65 -7.03
CA VAL A 14 3.24 2.54 -6.09
C VAL A 14 4.59 2.43 -5.40
N ASP A 15 4.55 2.01 -4.14
CA ASP A 15 5.73 1.76 -3.33
C ASP A 15 5.98 0.25 -3.28
N ALA A 16 6.80 -0.25 -4.21
CA ALA A 16 7.00 -1.68 -4.38
C ALA A 16 8.42 -2.01 -4.88
N ALA A 17 8.91 -3.18 -4.49
CA ALA A 17 10.16 -3.73 -4.95
C ALA A 17 10.15 -5.24 -4.87
N VAL A 18 10.97 -5.86 -5.71
CA VAL A 18 11.22 -7.30 -5.73
C VAL A 18 12.70 -7.60 -5.58
N ALA A 19 12.99 -8.67 -4.84
CA ALA A 19 14.33 -9.19 -4.66
C ALA A 19 14.42 -10.64 -5.14
N LYS A 20 15.55 -11.01 -5.76
CA LYS A 20 15.85 -12.38 -6.17
C LYS A 20 16.41 -13.13 -4.96
N PRO A 21 15.78 -14.23 -4.49
CA PRO A 21 16.34 -15.04 -3.43
C PRO A 21 17.66 -15.67 -3.89
N VAL A 22 18.61 -15.87 -2.96
CA VAL A 22 19.88 -16.56 -3.25
C VAL A 22 19.62 -17.98 -3.78
N ASN A 23 18.59 -18.62 -3.25
CA ASN A 23 18.10 -19.92 -3.70
C ASN A 23 16.58 -20.01 -3.45
N SER A 24 15.82 -20.55 -4.41
CA SER A 24 14.37 -20.68 -4.32
C SER A 24 13.89 -21.49 -3.11
N GLY A 25 14.66 -22.48 -2.66
CA GLY A 25 14.38 -23.26 -1.45
C GLY A 25 14.50 -22.47 -0.14
N LEU A 26 14.95 -21.21 -0.18
CA LEU A 26 15.00 -20.32 0.99
C LEU A 26 13.70 -19.54 1.20
N VAL A 27 12.72 -19.65 0.30
CA VAL A 27 11.43 -18.97 0.42
C VAL A 27 10.27 -19.96 0.35
N ASP A 28 9.25 -19.71 1.16
CA ASP A 28 8.01 -20.48 1.22
C ASP A 28 6.84 -19.52 0.97
N PRO A 29 5.99 -19.77 -0.04
CA PRO A 29 4.93 -18.84 -0.45
C PRO A 29 3.79 -18.72 0.56
N SER A 30 3.67 -19.62 1.55
CA SER A 30 2.59 -19.59 2.53
C SER A 30 2.75 -18.42 3.51
N ILE A 31 1.79 -17.49 3.50
CA ILE A 31 1.77 -16.34 4.39
C ILE A 31 1.56 -16.79 5.83
N LEU A 32 2.44 -16.37 6.74
CA LEU A 32 2.41 -16.81 8.14
C LEU A 32 1.09 -16.42 8.83
N GLY A 33 0.29 -17.42 9.19
CA GLY A 33 -1.02 -17.23 9.85
C GLY A 33 -2.20 -16.97 8.90
N VAL A 34 -1.98 -16.92 7.58
CA VAL A 34 -3.05 -16.77 6.56
C VAL A 34 -3.08 -17.98 5.61
N GLY A 35 -1.91 -18.49 5.24
CA GLY A 35 -1.72 -19.63 4.32
C GLY A 35 -1.45 -19.19 2.89
N MET A 36 -1.71 -20.10 1.95
CA MET A 36 -1.56 -19.86 0.51
C MET A 36 -2.57 -18.81 0.02
N VAL A 37 -2.09 -17.94 -0.86
CA VAL A 37 -2.94 -17.04 -1.65
C VAL A 37 -3.66 -17.87 -2.72
N SER A 38 -4.88 -17.46 -3.08
CA SER A 38 -5.74 -18.19 -4.03
C SER A 38 -5.92 -17.48 -5.38
N GLY A 39 -5.36 -16.27 -5.53
CA GLY A 39 -5.44 -15.47 -6.75
C GLY A 39 -5.37 -13.98 -6.43
N THR A 40 -5.83 -13.14 -7.36
CA THR A 40 -6.04 -11.70 -7.19
C THR A 40 -7.53 -11.36 -7.24
N ALA A 41 -7.91 -10.24 -6.65
CA ALA A 41 -9.25 -9.70 -6.77
C ALA A 41 -9.23 -8.17 -6.77
N ALA A 42 -10.21 -7.56 -7.43
CA ALA A 42 -10.54 -6.17 -7.22
C ALA A 42 -11.09 -5.95 -5.80
N VAL A 43 -10.82 -4.77 -5.26
CA VAL A 43 -11.22 -4.39 -3.91
C VAL A 43 -12.61 -3.73 -3.91
N LYS A 44 -13.51 -4.18 -3.03
CA LYS A 44 -14.85 -3.60 -2.85
C LYS A 44 -14.96 -2.75 -1.58
N LEU A 45 -15.74 -1.68 -1.63
CA LEU A 45 -16.03 -0.85 -0.45
C LEU A 45 -16.72 -1.67 0.64
N GLY A 46 -16.26 -1.51 1.88
CA GLY A 46 -16.81 -2.18 3.07
C GLY A 46 -16.41 -3.65 3.23
N GLN A 47 -15.74 -4.26 2.24
CA GLN A 47 -15.33 -5.66 2.32
C GLN A 47 -14.35 -5.89 3.48
N GLY A 48 -14.45 -7.07 4.09
CA GLY A 48 -13.51 -7.53 5.10
C GLY A 48 -12.19 -7.96 4.45
N VAL A 49 -11.08 -7.58 5.07
CA VAL A 49 -9.73 -7.88 4.59
C VAL A 49 -8.82 -8.23 5.77
N GLN A 50 -7.73 -8.95 5.50
CA GLN A 50 -6.73 -9.31 6.49
C GLN A 50 -5.32 -9.24 5.91
N LYS A 51 -4.33 -9.07 6.79
CA LYS A 51 -2.91 -9.03 6.43
C LYS A 51 -2.08 -9.70 7.51
N SER A 52 -0.93 -10.27 7.15
CA SER A 52 0.07 -10.75 8.12
C SER A 52 1.33 -9.89 8.04
N GLY A 53 1.66 -9.24 9.15
CA GLY A 53 2.77 -8.31 9.25
C GLY A 53 3.79 -8.68 10.32
N ARG A 54 5.04 -8.25 10.09
CA ARG A 54 6.16 -8.41 11.03
C ARG A 54 5.85 -7.90 12.43
N SER A 55 5.16 -6.76 12.54
CA SER A 55 4.96 -6.06 13.80
C SER A 55 3.66 -6.44 14.49
N THR A 56 2.56 -6.55 13.73
CA THR A 56 1.23 -6.77 14.30
C THR A 56 0.67 -8.18 14.07
N ALA A 57 1.45 -9.09 13.48
CA ALA A 57 1.00 -10.40 13.06
C ALA A 57 -0.25 -10.32 12.15
N VAL A 58 -1.20 -11.24 12.31
CA VAL A 58 -2.44 -11.25 11.55
C VAL A 58 -3.38 -10.21 12.16
N THR A 59 -3.80 -9.25 11.34
CA THR A 59 -4.86 -8.31 11.70
C THR A 59 -5.90 -8.27 10.60
N SER A 60 -7.12 -7.89 10.96
CA SER A 60 -8.24 -7.75 10.04
C SER A 60 -8.82 -6.35 10.12
N GLY A 61 -9.44 -5.91 9.04
CA GLY A 61 -10.06 -4.61 8.93
C GLY A 61 -11.09 -4.59 7.81
N ARG A 62 -11.51 -3.38 7.44
CA ARG A 62 -12.46 -3.17 6.35
C ARG A 62 -11.98 -2.07 5.43
N VAL A 63 -12.25 -2.25 4.14
CA VAL A 63 -12.00 -1.22 3.13
C VAL A 63 -12.94 -0.05 3.35
N THR A 64 -12.38 1.13 3.57
CA THR A 64 -13.11 2.37 3.81
C THR A 64 -13.14 3.24 2.57
N LEU A 65 -12.04 3.34 1.82
CA LEU A 65 -11.95 4.07 0.57
C LEU A 65 -11.22 3.27 -0.51
N ILE A 66 -11.56 3.55 -1.76
CA ILE A 66 -10.89 3.05 -2.97
C ILE A 66 -10.51 4.23 -3.87
N GLY A 67 -9.50 4.04 -4.73
CA GLY A 67 -9.09 5.07 -5.69
C GLY A 67 -8.55 6.34 -5.02
N ALA A 68 -8.02 6.24 -3.80
CA ALA A 68 -7.64 7.41 -3.02
C ALA A 68 -6.33 8.03 -3.52
N SER A 69 -6.30 9.37 -3.58
CA SER A 69 -5.09 10.17 -3.74
C SER A 69 -4.68 10.72 -2.38
N VAL A 70 -3.50 10.38 -1.88
CA VAL A 70 -3.07 10.70 -0.51
C VAL A 70 -1.63 11.19 -0.50
N LYS A 71 -1.37 12.28 0.22
CA LYS A 71 -0.01 12.76 0.51
C LYS A 71 0.57 11.92 1.64
N VAL A 72 1.73 11.32 1.41
CA VAL A 72 2.41 10.44 2.37
C VAL A 72 3.78 11.00 2.72
N GLY A 73 4.04 11.15 4.02
CA GLY A 73 5.34 11.58 4.55
C GLY A 73 6.36 10.44 4.65
N PHE A 74 7.60 10.74 4.29
CA PHE A 74 8.78 9.88 4.36
C PHE A 74 9.85 10.48 5.28
N SER A 75 11.00 9.83 5.38
CA SER A 75 12.15 10.33 6.14
C SER A 75 12.65 11.66 5.60
N SER A 76 13.34 12.40 6.47
CA SER A 76 13.98 13.67 6.13
C SER A 76 12.99 14.76 5.65
N GLY A 77 11.72 14.67 6.04
CA GLY A 77 10.69 15.65 5.69
C GLY A 77 10.20 15.57 4.25
N ARG A 78 10.64 14.57 3.48
CA ARG A 78 10.15 14.35 2.11
C ARG A 78 8.71 13.86 2.14
N SER A 79 7.95 14.18 1.10
CA SER A 79 6.59 13.65 0.91
C SER A 79 6.37 13.27 -0.54
N ALA A 80 5.45 12.35 -0.79
CA ALA A 80 5.07 11.92 -2.13
C ALA A 80 3.55 11.79 -2.23
N LEU A 81 3.00 12.04 -3.42
CA LEU A 81 1.58 11.84 -3.71
C LEU A 81 1.37 10.44 -4.29
N PHE A 82 0.52 9.66 -3.64
CA PHE A 82 0.11 8.33 -4.09
C PHE A 82 -1.32 8.37 -4.57
N THR A 83 -1.58 7.99 -5.81
CA THR A 83 -2.91 8.03 -6.46
C THR A 83 -3.47 6.62 -6.63
N GLY A 84 -4.80 6.46 -6.61
CA GLY A 84 -5.43 5.16 -6.84
C GLY A 84 -5.36 4.16 -5.67
N GLN A 85 -5.07 4.64 -4.46
CA GLN A 85 -4.77 3.79 -3.30
C GLN A 85 -6.01 3.20 -2.65
N ILE A 86 -5.80 2.15 -1.85
CA ILE A 86 -6.82 1.52 -1.00
C ILE A 86 -6.62 2.03 0.42
N VAL A 87 -7.71 2.44 1.06
CA VAL A 87 -7.73 2.85 2.47
C VAL A 87 -8.59 1.86 3.25
N THR A 88 -8.09 1.44 4.40
CA THR A 88 -8.81 0.58 5.34
C THR A 88 -8.92 1.24 6.71
N THR A 89 -9.78 0.70 7.58
CA THR A 89 -9.69 0.93 9.03
C THR A 89 -8.27 0.68 9.53
N ARG A 90 -7.80 1.41 10.54
CA ARG A 90 -6.47 1.18 11.13
C ARG A 90 -6.27 -0.28 11.52
N MET A 91 -5.38 -0.96 10.79
CA MET A 91 -5.08 -2.38 10.99
C MET A 91 -3.58 -2.70 10.82
N GLY A 92 -2.76 -1.72 10.46
CA GLY A 92 -1.30 -1.82 10.39
C GLY A 92 -0.58 -0.91 11.38
N ALA A 93 0.69 -1.21 11.61
CA ALA A 93 1.62 -0.37 12.36
C ALA A 93 2.98 -0.28 11.65
N SER A 94 3.88 0.53 12.23
CA SER A 94 5.27 0.63 11.78
C SER A 94 5.93 -0.75 11.67
N GLY A 95 6.54 -1.03 10.52
CA GLY A 95 7.17 -2.32 10.20
C GLY A 95 6.25 -3.35 9.53
N ASP A 96 4.93 -3.12 9.45
CA ASP A 96 4.03 -3.95 8.63
C ASP A 96 4.09 -3.60 7.13
N SER A 97 4.79 -2.53 6.77
CA SER A 97 5.08 -2.16 5.37
C SER A 97 5.57 -3.37 4.58
N GLY A 98 4.93 -3.64 3.46
CA GLY A 98 5.16 -4.81 2.61
C GLY A 98 4.17 -5.95 2.87
N SER A 99 3.34 -5.92 3.92
CA SER A 99 2.35 -6.97 4.15
C SER A 99 1.32 -7.04 3.01
N LEU A 100 1.13 -8.24 2.44
CA LEU A 100 0.05 -8.47 1.48
C LEU A 100 -1.31 -8.42 2.18
N LEU A 101 -2.24 -7.67 1.60
CA LEU A 101 -3.64 -7.60 1.97
C LEU A 101 -4.42 -8.63 1.14
N VAL A 102 -5.19 -9.47 1.83
CA VAL A 102 -6.06 -10.47 1.20
C VAL A 102 -7.50 -10.33 1.66
N ASP A 103 -8.43 -10.77 0.83
CA ASP A 103 -9.85 -10.87 1.18
C ASP A 103 -10.18 -12.17 1.95
N GLY A 104 -11.47 -12.41 2.22
CA GLY A 104 -11.94 -13.61 2.91
C GLY A 104 -11.72 -14.92 2.14
N ALA A 105 -11.55 -14.85 0.82
CA ALA A 105 -11.21 -15.98 -0.04
C ALA A 105 -9.69 -16.18 -0.20
N LYS A 106 -8.88 -15.38 0.51
CA LYS A 106 -7.41 -15.34 0.41
C LYS A 106 -6.89 -14.88 -0.97
N ARG A 107 -7.68 -14.09 -1.69
CA ARG A 107 -7.24 -13.43 -2.92
C ARG A 107 -6.52 -12.14 -2.54
N ALA A 108 -5.40 -11.88 -3.18
CA ALA A 108 -4.64 -10.66 -2.98
C ALA A 108 -5.41 -9.44 -3.51
N VAL A 109 -5.41 -8.35 -2.74
CA VAL A 109 -6.09 -7.10 -3.12
C VAL A 109 -5.19 -5.86 -2.98
N GLY A 110 -4.15 -5.90 -2.13
CA GLY A 110 -3.23 -4.78 -1.99
C GLY A 110 -1.94 -5.08 -1.24
N LEU A 111 -1.03 -4.09 -1.20
CA LEU A 111 0.27 -4.15 -0.52
C LEU A 111 0.41 -2.96 0.44
N LEU A 112 0.52 -3.22 1.74
CA LEU A 112 0.61 -2.18 2.77
C LEU A 112 1.87 -1.34 2.55
N PHE A 113 1.78 -0.01 2.57
CA PHE A 113 2.97 0.85 2.49
C PHE A 113 2.97 2.05 3.45
N ALA A 114 1.81 2.47 3.96
CA ALA A 114 1.70 3.61 4.86
C ALA A 114 0.51 3.49 5.80
N GLY A 115 0.47 4.34 6.83
CA GLY A 115 -0.66 4.43 7.75
C GLY A 115 -0.69 5.75 8.50
N SER A 116 -1.78 5.95 9.24
CA SER A 116 -2.04 7.13 10.06
C SER A 116 -2.63 6.72 11.43
N SER A 117 -3.04 7.69 12.25
CA SER A 117 -3.75 7.42 13.50
C SER A 117 -5.13 6.77 13.29
N GLY A 118 -5.78 7.04 12.14
CA GLY A 118 -7.13 6.54 11.82
C GLY A 118 -7.20 5.43 10.77
N ALA A 119 -6.18 5.24 9.94
CA ALA A 119 -6.29 4.38 8.75
C ALA A 119 -4.98 3.67 8.35
N THR A 120 -5.09 2.71 7.43
CA THR A 120 -3.95 2.03 6.81
C THR A 120 -4.10 2.04 5.28
N LEU A 121 -3.00 2.35 4.58
CA LEU A 121 -2.93 2.53 3.13
C LEU A 121 -2.24 1.34 2.45
N TYR A 122 -2.78 0.99 1.29
CA TYR A 122 -2.28 -0.10 0.46
C TYR A 122 -2.24 0.31 -1.00
N ASN A 123 -1.15 -0.05 -1.69
CA ASN A 123 -1.10 -0.05 -3.14
C ASN A 123 -2.02 -1.16 -3.67
N PRO A 124 -2.85 -0.93 -4.70
CA PRO A 124 -3.61 -2.01 -5.34
C PRO A 124 -2.68 -3.11 -5.87
N ILE A 125 -3.00 -4.38 -5.61
CA ILE A 125 -2.06 -5.46 -5.94
C ILE A 125 -1.83 -5.59 -7.44
N THR A 126 -2.86 -5.38 -8.27
CA THR A 126 -2.75 -5.47 -9.73
C THR A 126 -1.74 -4.46 -10.27
N THR A 127 -1.82 -3.21 -9.81
CA THR A 127 -0.87 -2.16 -10.17
C THR A 127 0.55 -2.49 -9.71
N VAL A 128 0.71 -3.07 -8.52
CA VAL A 128 2.03 -3.52 -8.02
C VAL A 128 2.61 -4.59 -8.95
N LEU A 129 1.84 -5.64 -9.23
CA LEU A 129 2.28 -6.77 -10.06
C LEU A 129 2.64 -6.32 -11.49
N GLU A 130 1.82 -5.46 -12.09
CA GLU A 130 2.08 -4.85 -13.40
C GLU A 130 3.35 -4.00 -13.39
N SER A 131 3.53 -3.13 -12.40
CA SER A 131 4.67 -2.21 -12.32
C SER A 131 6.03 -2.90 -12.16
N LEU A 132 6.03 -4.14 -11.66
CA LEU A 132 7.25 -4.93 -11.41
C LEU A 132 7.44 -6.08 -12.40
N ASN A 133 6.52 -6.25 -13.36
CA ASN A 133 6.45 -7.37 -14.31
C ASN A 133 6.44 -8.74 -13.61
N VAL A 134 5.53 -8.93 -12.65
CA VAL A 134 5.40 -10.17 -11.87
C VAL A 134 3.94 -10.65 -11.78
N ASP A 135 3.73 -11.89 -11.35
CA ASP A 135 2.44 -12.47 -10.98
C ASP A 135 2.54 -13.30 -9.67
N LEU A 136 1.45 -13.93 -9.23
CA LEU A 136 1.41 -14.73 -7.99
C LEU A 136 1.63 -16.23 -8.22
N GLY A 137 1.93 -16.66 -9.44
CA GLY A 137 2.13 -18.08 -9.79
C GLY A 137 0.85 -18.91 -9.66
N ILE A 138 -0.31 -18.26 -9.73
CA ILE A 138 -1.64 -18.86 -9.64
C ILE A 138 -2.41 -18.40 -10.87
N ASP A 139 -3.07 -19.33 -11.54
CA ASP A 139 -3.86 -19.07 -12.73
C ASP A 139 -4.95 -18.03 -12.41
N SER A 140 -4.69 -16.78 -12.81
CA SER A 140 -5.51 -15.63 -12.46
C SER A 140 -6.76 -15.65 -13.33
N ARG A 141 -7.75 -16.44 -12.95
CA ARG A 141 -9.12 -16.05 -13.25
C ARG A 141 -9.40 -14.85 -12.35
N THR A 142 -9.12 -13.67 -12.87
CA THR A 142 -9.85 -12.50 -12.42
C THR A 142 -11.31 -12.90 -12.54
N ASP A 143 -12.04 -12.93 -11.43
CA ASP A 143 -13.46 -12.65 -11.55
C ASP A 143 -13.48 -11.25 -12.15
N ASP A 144 -13.53 -11.17 -13.48
CA ASP A 144 -13.68 -9.93 -14.21
C ASP A 144 -14.98 -9.35 -13.68
N GLU A 145 -14.86 -8.51 -12.66
CA GLU A 145 -15.88 -7.52 -12.36
C GLU A 145 -16.11 -6.86 -13.70
N LYS A 146 -17.29 -7.10 -14.30
CA LYS A 146 -17.86 -6.15 -15.24
C LYS A 146 -17.54 -4.79 -14.67
N GLN A 147 -16.63 -4.06 -15.32
CA GLN A 147 -16.14 -2.81 -14.78
C GLN A 147 -17.38 -1.98 -14.50
N ASP A 148 -17.62 -1.70 -13.22
CA ASP A 148 -18.73 -0.87 -12.82
C ASP A 148 -18.43 0.51 -13.40
N GLU A 149 -19.03 0.81 -14.55
CA GLU A 149 -18.78 2.01 -15.36
C GLU A 149 -18.91 3.26 -14.49
N TYR A 150 -19.86 3.23 -13.55
CA TYR A 150 -20.02 4.27 -12.54
C TYR A 150 -18.79 4.42 -11.63
N LEU A 151 -18.18 3.34 -11.16
CA LEU A 151 -16.94 3.41 -10.37
C LEU A 151 -15.72 3.83 -11.21
N VAL A 152 -15.70 3.50 -12.50
CA VAL A 152 -14.65 3.98 -13.42
C VAL A 152 -14.73 5.49 -13.56
N ASP A 153 -15.91 6.02 -13.85
CA ASP A 153 -16.15 7.47 -13.97
C ASP A 153 -15.88 8.20 -12.66
N LEU A 154 -16.32 7.65 -11.52
CA LEU A 154 -16.02 8.22 -10.21
C LEU A 154 -14.53 8.25 -9.90
N ARG A 155 -13.76 7.22 -10.27
CA ARG A 155 -12.30 7.22 -10.09
C ARG A 155 -11.63 8.28 -10.93
N ARG A 156 -12.13 8.51 -12.14
CA ARG A 156 -11.66 9.60 -13.00
C ARG A 156 -11.99 10.95 -12.38
N LEU A 157 -13.23 11.20 -12.00
CA LEU A 157 -13.66 12.44 -11.34
C LEU A 157 -12.84 12.71 -10.06
N CYS A 158 -12.69 11.71 -9.19
CA CYS A 158 -11.92 11.83 -7.96
C CYS A 158 -10.46 12.25 -8.23
N ARG A 159 -9.84 11.68 -9.27
CA ARG A 159 -8.47 12.04 -9.68
C ARG A 159 -8.41 13.46 -10.23
N ASP A 160 -9.31 13.81 -11.13
CA ASP A 160 -9.35 15.14 -11.77
C ASP A 160 -9.56 16.26 -10.73
N LYS A 161 -10.32 15.98 -9.67
CA LYS A 161 -10.60 16.93 -8.58
C LYS A 161 -9.58 16.87 -7.43
N THR A 162 -8.65 15.91 -7.45
CA THR A 162 -7.62 15.75 -6.41
C THR A 162 -6.83 17.05 -6.17
N PRO A 163 -6.29 17.76 -7.19
CA PRO A 163 -5.49 18.96 -6.96
C PRO A 163 -6.25 20.06 -6.22
N ALA A 164 -7.51 20.30 -6.58
CA ALA A 164 -8.34 21.32 -5.94
C ALA A 164 -8.70 20.95 -4.49
N ILE A 165 -9.01 19.68 -4.23
CA ILE A 165 -9.36 19.21 -2.88
C ILE A 165 -8.14 19.18 -1.95
N LEU A 166 -6.96 18.76 -2.46
CA LEU A 166 -5.71 18.76 -1.70
C LEU A 166 -5.16 20.18 -1.42
N ALA A 167 -5.60 21.18 -2.17
CA ALA A 167 -5.22 22.57 -1.92
C ALA A 167 -5.94 23.17 -0.69
N LEU A 168 -7.04 22.56 -0.25
CA LEU A 168 -7.75 22.98 0.96
C LEU A 168 -6.88 22.70 2.20
N PRO A 169 -6.85 23.62 3.19
CA PRO A 169 -6.08 23.40 4.40
C PRO A 169 -6.58 22.16 5.15
N ASN A 170 -5.67 21.51 5.87
CA ASN A 170 -5.95 20.34 6.70
C ASN A 170 -6.42 19.08 5.92
N VAL A 171 -6.52 19.14 4.59
CA VAL A 171 -6.79 17.97 3.73
C VAL A 171 -5.47 17.24 3.42
N VAL A 172 -5.46 15.92 3.65
CA VAL A 172 -4.31 15.03 3.41
C VAL A 172 -4.57 14.02 2.29
N GLY A 173 -5.82 13.90 1.84
CA GLY A 173 -6.18 12.99 0.75
C GLY A 173 -7.64 13.10 0.35
N VAL A 174 -8.00 12.43 -0.75
CA VAL A 174 -9.37 12.25 -1.20
C VAL A 174 -9.52 10.87 -1.84
N GLY A 175 -10.65 10.20 -1.62
CA GLY A 175 -10.95 8.92 -2.27
C GLY A 175 -12.44 8.66 -2.37
N ILE A 176 -12.83 7.52 -2.92
CA ILE A 176 -14.23 7.14 -3.06
C ILE A 176 -14.63 6.26 -1.88
N GLY A 177 -15.74 6.58 -1.23
CA GLY A 177 -16.21 5.87 -0.04
C GLY A 177 -17.72 5.93 0.12
N LEU A 178 -18.21 5.25 1.17
CA LEU A 178 -19.61 5.35 1.57
C LEU A 178 -19.78 6.52 2.55
N LYS A 179 -20.67 7.45 2.21
CA LYS A 179 -21.03 8.59 3.04
C LYS A 179 -21.50 8.12 4.41
N ARG A 180 -21.12 8.88 5.43
CA ARG A 180 -21.58 8.70 6.81
C ARG A 180 -22.38 9.91 7.28
N LYS A 181 -23.36 9.65 8.13
CA LYS A 181 -24.10 10.67 8.87
C LYS A 181 -24.24 10.18 10.31
N ASP A 182 -23.82 11.00 11.26
CA ASP A 182 -23.84 10.69 12.71
C ASP A 182 -23.18 9.33 13.03
N GLY A 183 -22.06 9.03 12.35
CA GLY A 183 -21.31 7.78 12.50
C GLY A 183 -21.88 6.58 11.74
N VAL A 184 -23.08 6.69 11.16
CA VAL A 184 -23.77 5.61 10.44
C VAL A 184 -23.51 5.70 8.95
N LYS A 185 -23.24 4.55 8.31
CA LYS A 185 -23.09 4.46 6.84
C LYS A 185 -24.46 4.65 6.18
N THR A 186 -24.56 5.56 5.23
CA THR A 186 -25.82 5.84 4.52
C THR A 186 -26.04 4.91 3.32
N GLY A 187 -25.02 4.16 2.89
CA GLY A 187 -25.03 3.37 1.67
C GLY A 187 -24.80 4.18 0.39
N VAL A 188 -24.73 5.51 0.49
CA VAL A 188 -24.51 6.42 -0.65
C VAL A 188 -23.02 6.54 -0.95
N ILE A 189 -22.61 6.34 -2.19
CA ILE A 189 -21.22 6.56 -2.64
C ILE A 189 -20.94 8.08 -2.69
N SER A 190 -19.75 8.48 -2.25
CA SER A 190 -19.32 9.88 -2.13
C SER A 190 -17.82 10.04 -2.35
N LEU A 191 -17.38 11.24 -2.70
CA LEU A 191 -15.98 11.64 -2.57
C LEU A 191 -15.69 11.99 -1.11
N VAL A 192 -14.77 11.26 -0.50
CA VAL A 192 -14.42 11.43 0.91
C VAL A 192 -13.07 12.13 1.00
N ALA A 193 -13.09 13.34 1.53
CA ALA A 193 -11.88 14.06 1.91
C ALA A 193 -11.33 13.49 3.23
N LEU A 194 -10.05 13.15 3.22
CA LEU A 194 -9.28 12.75 4.38
C LEU A 194 -8.64 13.99 4.98
N VAL A 195 -8.88 14.24 6.27
CA VAL A 195 -8.33 15.40 6.98
C VAL A 195 -7.41 14.98 8.12
N GLU A 196 -6.43 15.82 8.43
CA GLU A 196 -5.54 15.59 9.58
C GLU A 196 -6.34 15.64 10.89
N LYS A 197 -7.17 16.68 11.07
CA LYS A 197 -8.05 16.84 12.23
C LYS A 197 -9.43 17.34 11.82
N LYS A 198 -10.50 16.76 12.36
CA LYS A 198 -11.85 17.25 12.10
C LYS A 198 -12.10 18.53 12.87
N VAL A 199 -12.49 19.57 12.14
CA VAL A 199 -12.88 20.87 12.68
C VAL A 199 -14.37 21.06 12.44
N ALA A 200 -15.09 21.60 13.43
CA ALA A 200 -16.51 21.87 13.30
C ALA A 200 -16.75 22.95 12.23
N ALA A 201 -17.81 22.79 11.42
CA ALA A 201 -18.05 23.67 10.27
C ALA A 201 -18.24 25.16 10.64
N ASN A 202 -18.74 25.45 11.85
CA ASN A 202 -18.86 26.81 12.37
C ASN A 202 -17.54 27.45 12.83
N MET A 203 -16.45 26.67 12.85
CA MET A 203 -15.10 27.12 13.19
C MET A 203 -14.19 27.22 11.94
N LEU A 204 -14.73 26.96 10.75
CA LEU A 204 -14.02 27.03 9.48
C LEU A 204 -14.43 28.27 8.70
N ARG A 205 -13.49 28.87 7.97
CA ARG A 205 -13.82 29.88 6.96
C ARG A 205 -14.43 29.20 5.72
N GLU A 206 -15.16 29.95 4.90
CA GLU A 206 -15.80 29.41 3.68
C GLU A 206 -14.80 28.76 2.72
N ASP A 207 -13.58 29.30 2.61
CA ASP A 207 -12.48 28.77 1.80
C ASP A 207 -11.82 27.50 2.38
N GLU A 208 -12.18 27.11 3.60
CA GLU A 208 -11.71 25.89 4.28
C GLU A 208 -12.77 24.78 4.28
N ILE A 209 -14.01 25.11 3.93
CA ILE A 209 -15.12 24.15 3.92
C ILE A 209 -15.04 23.32 2.64
N ILE A 210 -14.90 22.00 2.81
CA ILE A 210 -15.03 21.05 1.70
C ILE A 210 -16.45 21.18 1.11
N PRO A 211 -16.57 21.42 -0.22
CA PRO A 211 -17.87 21.56 -0.87
C PRO A 211 -18.77 20.36 -0.59
N ARG A 212 -20.06 20.58 -0.32
CA ARG A 212 -21.02 19.49 -0.03
C ARG A 212 -21.21 18.52 -1.21
N PHE A 213 -20.95 19.01 -2.41
CA PHE A 213 -20.99 18.28 -3.66
C PHE A 213 -19.80 18.69 -4.50
N VAL A 214 -19.25 17.73 -5.24
CA VAL A 214 -18.30 17.96 -6.32
C VAL A 214 -19.01 17.50 -7.57
N GLU A 215 -19.38 18.46 -8.42
CA GLU A 215 -20.37 18.25 -9.48
C GLU A 215 -21.69 17.76 -8.87
N ASP A 216 -22.17 16.58 -9.23
CA ASP A 216 -23.38 15.94 -8.70
C ASP A 216 -23.08 14.91 -7.60
N ILE A 217 -21.80 14.64 -7.31
CA ILE A 217 -21.40 13.62 -6.35
C ILE A 217 -21.31 14.23 -4.94
N PRO A 218 -22.01 13.66 -3.94
CA PRO A 218 -21.92 14.14 -2.56
C PRO A 218 -20.51 13.95 -2.01
N THR A 219 -20.11 14.81 -1.09
CA THR A 219 -18.85 14.67 -0.36
C THR A 219 -19.04 14.18 1.07
N ASP A 220 -17.96 13.66 1.67
CA ASP A 220 -17.87 13.37 3.10
C ASP A 220 -16.48 13.75 3.64
N VAL A 221 -16.36 13.86 4.96
CA VAL A 221 -15.12 14.25 5.65
C VAL A 221 -14.78 13.24 6.73
N LEU A 222 -13.65 12.55 6.54
CA LEU A 222 -13.12 11.56 7.45
C LEU A 222 -11.81 12.05 8.06
N GLU A 223 -11.75 12.10 9.39
CA GLU A 223 -10.48 12.32 10.09
C GLU A 223 -9.62 11.08 9.98
N SER A 224 -8.43 11.24 9.40
CA SER A 224 -7.44 10.17 9.29
C SER A 224 -6.16 10.47 10.05
N GLY A 225 -5.86 11.73 10.34
CA GLY A 225 -4.50 12.14 10.69
C GLY A 225 -3.58 12.13 9.47
N GLU A 226 -2.33 12.53 9.68
CA GLU A 226 -1.28 12.49 8.66
C GLU A 226 -0.86 11.05 8.33
N PHE A 227 -0.67 10.76 7.05
CA PHE A 227 -0.17 9.46 6.59
C PHE A 227 1.35 9.47 6.48
N SER A 228 1.98 8.41 6.97
CA SER A 228 3.42 8.23 6.83
C SER A 228 3.78 6.79 6.51
N ALA A 229 4.82 6.63 5.68
CA ALA A 229 5.52 5.36 5.47
C ALA A 229 6.46 5.00 6.64
N ILE A 230 6.71 5.96 7.54
CA ILE A 230 7.60 5.80 8.71
C ILE A 230 6.80 6.14 9.97
N ALA A 231 6.00 5.19 10.45
CA ALA A 231 5.24 5.43 11.67
C ALA A 231 6.16 5.43 12.91
N ARG A 232 6.08 6.51 13.70
CA ARG A 232 6.79 6.69 15.00
C ARG A 232 6.16 5.92 16.16
N HIS A 233 4.99 5.30 15.95
CA HIS A 233 4.28 4.59 17.02
C HIS A 233 4.68 3.10 17.09
N THR A 234 5.23 2.73 18.24
CA THR A 234 5.46 1.36 18.66
C THR A 234 4.15 0.70 19.07
N TRP A 235 3.74 -0.36 18.36
CA TRP A 235 2.75 -1.30 18.88
C TRP A 235 3.44 -2.15 19.96
N TYR A 236 2.99 -2.04 21.22
CA TYR A 236 3.52 -2.82 22.35
C TYR A 236 2.96 -4.25 22.32
N GLY A 237 3.75 -5.25 22.73
CA GLY A 237 3.36 -6.67 22.75
C GLY A 237 3.81 -7.51 21.54
N ARG A 238 4.98 -7.19 20.96
CA ARG A 238 5.53 -7.77 19.72
C ARG A 238 5.53 -9.31 19.68
N PRO A 239 5.15 -9.95 18.55
CA PRO A 239 5.46 -11.35 18.29
C PRO A 239 6.96 -11.51 17.96
N LEU A 240 7.77 -11.94 18.93
CA LEU A 240 9.22 -12.21 18.75
C LEU A 240 9.50 -13.20 17.61
N ASN A 241 8.59 -14.16 17.37
CA ASN A 241 8.75 -15.20 16.36
C ASN A 241 8.77 -14.72 14.90
N ARG A 242 8.41 -13.46 14.62
CA ARG A 242 8.46 -12.87 13.27
C ARG A 242 9.75 -12.12 12.96
N LYS A 243 10.60 -11.97 13.97
CA LYS A 243 11.80 -11.13 13.97
C LYS A 243 13.09 -11.93 13.97
N ILE A 244 12.97 -13.25 14.04
CA ILE A 244 14.08 -14.19 14.05
C ILE A 244 14.40 -14.70 12.65
N LYS A 245 15.63 -15.17 12.47
CA LYS A 245 16.03 -15.89 11.25
C LYS A 245 15.21 -17.16 11.09
N THR A 246 14.59 -17.31 9.93
CA THR A 246 13.81 -18.50 9.56
C THR A 246 14.18 -18.89 8.13
N ARG A 247 14.37 -20.19 7.89
CA ARG A 247 14.60 -20.76 6.56
C ARG A 247 13.76 -22.05 6.42
N PRO A 248 12.91 -22.19 5.39
CA PRO A 248 12.58 -21.14 4.41
C PRO A 248 11.89 -19.94 5.07
N ALA A 249 12.22 -18.75 4.58
CA ALA A 249 11.56 -17.51 4.98
C ALA A 249 10.15 -17.46 4.38
N ARG A 250 9.19 -16.93 5.14
CA ARG A 250 7.79 -16.82 4.75
C ARG A 250 7.32 -15.38 4.73
N PRO A 251 6.32 -15.05 3.91
CA PRO A 251 5.62 -13.80 4.05
C PRO A 251 5.04 -13.59 5.46
N GLY A 252 5.01 -12.34 5.92
CA GLY A 252 4.70 -11.97 7.30
C GLY A 252 5.90 -11.93 8.25
N LEU A 253 7.09 -12.34 7.79
CA LEU A 253 8.35 -12.21 8.54
C LEU A 253 9.06 -10.88 8.26
N SER A 254 9.94 -10.53 9.18
CA SER A 254 10.95 -9.46 9.09
C SER A 254 11.84 -9.61 7.86
N ILE A 255 11.93 -8.55 7.05
CA ILE A 255 12.86 -8.45 5.91
C ILE A 255 13.29 -6.99 5.70
N GLY A 256 14.45 -6.76 5.09
CA GLY A 256 14.75 -5.43 4.56
C GLY A 256 16.11 -5.32 3.89
N HIS A 257 16.26 -4.23 3.17
CA HIS A 257 17.52 -3.78 2.62
C HIS A 257 18.56 -3.56 3.73
N TYR A 258 19.83 -3.88 3.47
CA TYR A 258 20.90 -3.81 4.48
C TYR A 258 21.17 -2.41 5.05
N ARG A 259 20.70 -1.34 4.37
CA ARG A 259 20.83 0.06 4.82
C ARG A 259 19.59 0.63 5.52
N VAL A 260 18.45 -0.07 5.51
CA VAL A 260 17.22 0.42 6.15
C VAL A 260 16.97 -0.25 7.49
N SER A 261 15.86 0.09 8.14
CA SER A 261 15.39 -0.54 9.38
C SER A 261 14.93 -1.97 9.09
N ALA A 262 13.62 -2.18 8.89
CA ALA A 262 13.04 -3.23 8.06
C ALA A 262 11.51 -3.19 8.03
N GLY A 263 10.93 -3.97 7.12
CA GLY A 263 9.51 -4.19 6.96
C GLY A 263 9.16 -5.67 6.93
N THR A 264 8.14 -5.99 6.16
CA THR A 264 7.53 -7.31 6.05
C THR A 264 7.80 -7.92 4.69
N PHE A 265 8.17 -9.20 4.67
CA PHE A 265 8.15 -10.04 3.48
C PHE A 265 6.69 -10.19 3.05
N GLY A 266 6.31 -9.63 1.91
CA GLY A 266 4.92 -9.50 1.50
C GLY A 266 4.32 -10.73 0.85
N ALA A 267 4.99 -11.25 -0.17
CA ALA A 267 4.58 -12.43 -0.91
C ALA A 267 5.78 -13.01 -1.66
N VAL A 268 5.74 -14.30 -1.93
CA VAL A 268 6.50 -14.85 -3.06
C VAL A 268 5.69 -14.53 -4.32
N VAL A 269 6.32 -13.87 -5.28
CA VAL A 269 5.76 -13.57 -6.61
C VAL A 269 6.65 -14.23 -7.66
N PHE A 270 6.21 -14.29 -8.91
CA PHE A 270 6.96 -14.90 -9.99
C PHE A 270 7.19 -13.88 -11.09
N ASP A 271 8.42 -13.84 -11.56
CA ASP A 271 8.81 -13.02 -12.71
C ASP A 271 8.06 -13.48 -13.97
N ARG A 272 7.39 -12.57 -14.69
CA ARG A 272 6.59 -12.96 -15.86
C ARG A 272 7.43 -13.47 -17.03
N ASP A 273 8.69 -13.05 -17.11
CA ASP A 273 9.56 -13.38 -18.24
C ASP A 273 10.27 -14.72 -18.00
N SER A 274 10.80 -14.93 -16.79
CA SER A 274 11.61 -16.10 -16.43
C SER A 274 10.85 -17.17 -15.65
N GLY A 275 9.71 -16.84 -15.04
CA GLY A 275 8.99 -17.71 -14.11
C GLY A 275 9.72 -17.94 -12.78
N GLU A 276 10.83 -17.23 -12.52
CA GLU A 276 11.59 -17.39 -11.28
C GLU A 276 10.85 -16.80 -10.07
N PRO A 277 10.92 -17.45 -8.89
CA PRO A 277 10.33 -16.91 -7.67
C PRO A 277 11.13 -15.70 -7.16
N LEU A 278 10.43 -14.64 -6.80
CA LEU A 278 10.94 -13.40 -6.25
C LEU A 278 10.26 -13.07 -4.92
N ILE A 279 10.89 -12.20 -4.16
CA ILE A 279 10.43 -11.71 -2.86
C ILE A 279 9.82 -10.33 -3.07
N LEU A 280 8.51 -10.17 -2.83
CA LEU A 280 7.82 -8.87 -2.91
C LEU A 280 7.81 -8.15 -1.55
N SER A 281 8.08 -6.84 -1.57
CA SER A 281 7.79 -5.90 -0.47
C SER A 281 7.74 -4.47 -1.02
N ASN A 282 7.84 -3.45 -0.17
CA ASN A 282 7.87 -2.05 -0.60
C ASN A 282 9.27 -1.61 -1.09
N ASN A 283 9.33 -0.55 -1.91
CA ASN A 283 10.57 0.14 -2.24
C ASN A 283 11.26 0.64 -0.97
N HIS A 284 10.54 1.30 -0.05
CA HIS A 284 11.21 1.76 1.18
C HIS A 284 11.71 0.63 2.09
N VAL A 285 11.29 -0.61 1.86
CA VAL A 285 11.75 -1.80 2.58
C VAL A 285 12.94 -2.48 1.88
N LEU A 286 12.92 -2.62 0.55
CA LEU A 286 13.96 -3.36 -0.20
C LEU A 286 14.91 -2.48 -1.02
N ALA A 287 14.58 -1.22 -1.25
CA ALA A 287 15.30 -0.28 -2.12
C ALA A 287 15.50 1.10 -1.47
N ASN A 288 15.54 1.16 -0.13
CA ASN A 288 15.98 2.35 0.61
C ASN A 288 15.25 3.67 0.27
N SER A 289 13.97 3.61 -0.11
CA SER A 289 13.16 4.77 -0.50
C SER A 289 13.74 5.55 -1.68
N THR A 290 14.43 4.85 -2.60
CA THR A 290 15.11 5.46 -3.73
C THR A 290 14.13 5.98 -4.78
N ASN A 291 14.49 7.09 -5.41
CA ASN A 291 13.86 7.60 -6.63
C ASN A 291 14.50 7.03 -7.92
N GLY A 292 15.45 6.10 -7.80
CA GLY A 292 16.18 5.47 -8.91
C GLY A 292 17.38 6.27 -9.45
N GLU A 293 17.56 7.52 -9.01
CA GLU A 293 18.60 8.44 -9.50
C GLU A 293 19.45 9.03 -8.35
N ASP A 294 19.07 8.76 -7.11
CA ASP A 294 19.68 9.32 -5.89
C ASP A 294 20.86 8.50 -5.33
N GLY A 295 21.22 7.38 -5.96
CA GLY A 295 22.29 6.48 -5.51
C GLY A 295 22.03 5.82 -4.15
N MET A 296 20.78 5.81 -3.67
CA MET A 296 20.44 5.19 -2.38
C MET A 296 20.36 3.67 -2.41
N SER A 297 20.04 3.10 -3.59
CA SER A 297 19.98 1.66 -3.85
C SER A 297 20.23 1.35 -5.33
N GLU A 298 20.71 0.14 -5.60
CA GLU A 298 20.93 -0.41 -6.94
C GLU A 298 20.62 -1.92 -7.01
N PRO A 299 20.27 -2.45 -8.19
CA PRO A 299 20.13 -3.90 -8.37
C PRO A 299 21.39 -4.64 -7.91
N GLY A 300 21.22 -5.73 -7.17
CA GLY A 300 22.31 -6.46 -6.52
C GLY A 300 22.47 -6.18 -5.04
N ASP A 301 21.85 -5.11 -4.51
CA ASP A 301 21.93 -4.76 -3.10
C ASP A 301 21.46 -5.89 -2.16
N PRO A 302 22.17 -6.18 -1.05
CA PRO A 302 21.80 -7.26 -0.13
C PRO A 302 20.46 -7.02 0.59
N ILE A 303 19.61 -8.05 0.56
CA ILE A 303 18.35 -8.14 1.30
C ILE A 303 18.46 -9.18 2.42
N LEU A 304 18.14 -8.78 3.64
CA LEU A 304 18.35 -9.57 4.85
C LEU A 304 17.05 -10.12 5.42
N GLN A 305 17.09 -11.36 5.92
CA GLN A 305 16.02 -11.97 6.75
C GLN A 305 16.67 -12.62 7.98
N PRO A 306 16.42 -12.09 9.20
CA PRO A 306 15.56 -10.94 9.49
C PRO A 306 16.19 -9.64 8.95
N GLY A 307 15.40 -8.59 8.80
CA GLY A 307 15.94 -7.28 8.44
C GLY A 307 16.78 -6.66 9.57
N LYS A 308 17.62 -5.68 9.23
CA LYS A 308 18.68 -5.12 10.11
C LYS A 308 18.19 -4.70 11.50
N GLN A 309 17.04 -4.02 11.60
CA GLN A 309 16.48 -3.59 12.89
C GLN A 309 16.16 -4.77 13.84
N ASP A 310 15.93 -5.96 13.30
CA ASP A 310 15.62 -7.16 14.07
C ASP A 310 16.85 -8.09 14.22
N GLY A 311 18.06 -7.57 14.00
CA GLY A 311 19.31 -8.30 14.25
C GLY A 311 19.95 -8.96 13.02
N GLY A 312 19.40 -8.76 11.83
CA GLY A 312 20.00 -9.27 10.59
C GLY A 312 21.33 -8.60 10.25
N SER A 313 22.29 -9.40 9.77
CA SER A 313 23.64 -8.97 9.41
C SER A 313 24.00 -9.35 7.97
N ASN A 314 24.75 -8.49 7.29
CA ASN A 314 25.30 -8.75 5.96
C ASN A 314 26.75 -9.25 6.11
N PRO A 315 27.15 -10.41 5.55
CA PRO A 315 26.39 -11.28 4.64
C PRO A 315 25.62 -12.44 5.31
N HIS A 316 25.78 -12.67 6.62
CA HIS A 316 25.32 -13.92 7.26
C HIS A 316 23.81 -14.19 7.16
N ASP A 317 22.98 -13.15 7.07
CA ASP A 317 21.52 -13.25 7.03
C ASP A 317 20.92 -12.86 5.67
N MET A 318 21.77 -12.74 4.65
CA MET A 318 21.33 -12.49 3.28
C MET A 318 20.33 -13.56 2.84
N LEU A 319 19.16 -13.12 2.39
CA LEU A 319 18.11 -13.95 1.81
C LEU A 319 18.10 -13.85 0.29
N GLY A 320 18.49 -12.68 -0.24
CA GLY A 320 18.48 -12.39 -1.66
C GLY A 320 19.15 -11.05 -1.97
N THR A 321 19.02 -10.62 -3.22
CA THR A 321 19.50 -9.33 -3.71
C THR A 321 18.37 -8.56 -4.36
N LEU A 322 18.38 -7.23 -4.23
CA LEU A 322 17.42 -6.36 -4.90
C LEU A 322 17.46 -6.60 -6.42
N LEU A 323 16.30 -6.74 -7.06
CA LEU A 323 16.21 -6.99 -8.49
C LEU A 323 15.58 -5.80 -9.23
N ARG A 324 14.38 -5.40 -8.82
CA ARG A 324 13.62 -4.27 -9.40
C ARG A 324 12.84 -3.52 -8.33
N PHE A 325 12.53 -2.27 -8.61
CA PHE A 325 11.70 -1.43 -7.74
C PHE A 325 10.95 -0.39 -8.59
N THR A 326 9.83 0.10 -8.06
CA THR A 326 9.20 1.31 -8.57
C THR A 326 9.83 2.54 -7.92
N PRO A 327 10.37 3.49 -8.72
CA PRO A 327 10.92 4.72 -8.18
C PRO A 327 9.91 5.58 -7.42
N ILE A 328 10.28 6.08 -6.24
CA ILE A 328 9.44 7.04 -5.50
C ILE A 328 9.58 8.45 -6.12
N ARG A 329 8.46 9.08 -6.44
CA ARG A 329 8.40 10.46 -6.93
C ARG A 329 8.02 11.40 -5.78
N PHE A 330 9.03 12.02 -5.19
CA PHE A 330 8.84 13.02 -4.13
C PHE A 330 8.34 14.35 -4.71
N LEU A 331 7.54 15.07 -3.92
CA LEU A 331 7.03 16.42 -4.19
C LEU A 331 8.10 17.49 -3.95
#